data_AF-A0A8T4YGR0-F1
#
_entry.id   AF-A0A8T4YGR0-F1
#
_cell.length_a   1.000
_cell.length_b   1.000
_cell.length_c   1.000
_cell.angle_alpha   90.00
_cell.angle_beta   90.00
_cell.angle_gamma   90.00
#
_symmetry.space_group_name_H-M   'P 1'
#
loop_
_entity.id
_entity.type
_entity.pdbx_description
1 polymer ?
#
loop_
_entity_poly.entity_id
_entity_poly.type
_entity_poly.pdbx_seq_one_letter_code
_entity_poly.pdbx_strand_id
1 'polypeptide(L)'
;MGIITWSRIRSPWLLHFNTGGCNGCDIEVLATLTPRYDLERFGCLLKGSPRHADVMVVTGPVTRQVRDRLIRVYEQMPEPNTFGT
;
A
#
# COMPACT_ATOMS: atom_id res chain seq x y z
N MET A 1 18.98 16.57 -0.14
CA MET A 1 17.96 15.61 -0.62
C MET A 1 17.98 15.64 -2.15
N GLY A 2 18.13 14.50 -2.83
CA GLY A 2 18.09 14.45 -4.30
C GLY A 2 16.67 14.59 -4.85
N ILE A 3 16.52 15.06 -6.10
CA ILE A 3 15.20 15.28 -6.73
C ILE A 3 14.37 13.99 -6.81
N ILE A 4 15.00 12.85 -7.14
CA ILE A 4 14.33 11.55 -7.22
C ILE A 4 13.77 11.14 -5.85
N THR A 5 14.56 11.27 -4.78
CA THR A 5 14.12 10.95 -3.42
C THR A 5 12.98 11.86 -2.97
N TRP A 6 13.06 13.16 -3.29
CA TRP A 6 11.98 14.11 -3.00
C TRP A 6 10.67 13.73 -3.72
N SER A 7 10.74 13.39 -5.01
CA SER A 7 9.56 13.00 -5.79
C SER A 7 8.89 11.73 -5.24
N ARG A 8 9.68 10.73 -4.81
CA ARG A 8 9.17 9.47 -4.25
C ARG A 8 8.46 9.67 -2.91
N ILE A 9 8.95 10.59 -2.07
CA ILE A 9 8.30 10.92 -0.79
C ILE A 9 7.00 11.70 -0.99
N ARG A 10 6.90 12.49 -2.06
CA ARG A 10 5.75 13.36 -2.34
C ARG A 10 4.61 12.72 -3.14
N SER A 11 4.80 11.50 -3.65
CA SER A 11 3.77 10.80 -4.44
C SER A 11 3.79 9.27 -4.20
N PRO A 12 3.58 8.78 -2.97
CA PRO A 12 3.56 7.34 -2.71
C PRO A 12 2.23 6.70 -3.13
N TRP A 13 2.23 5.74 -4.06
CA TRP A 13 0.99 5.05 -4.45
C TRP A 13 0.81 3.75 -3.66
N LEU A 14 -0.37 3.57 -3.07
CA LEU A 14 -0.68 2.53 -2.11
C LEU A 14 -1.44 1.37 -2.79
N LEU A 15 -1.15 0.14 -2.38
CA LEU A 15 -1.97 -1.04 -2.62
C LEU A 15 -2.39 -1.62 -1.28
N HIS A 16 -3.70 -1.73 -1.04
CA HIS A 16 -4.23 -2.37 0.16
C HIS A 16 -4.45 -3.87 -0.08
N PHE A 17 -4.02 -4.72 0.87
CA PHE A 17 -4.19 -6.16 0.78
C PHE A 17 -4.51 -6.79 2.14
N ASN A 18 -5.74 -7.31 2.29
CA ASN A 18 -6.19 -8.02 3.49
C ASN A 18 -5.72 -9.48 3.45
N THR A 19 -5.08 -9.95 4.53
CA THR A 19 -4.53 -11.32 4.64
C THR A 19 -5.27 -12.26 5.59
N GLY A 20 -6.42 -11.82 6.10
CA GLY A 20 -7.23 -12.54 7.09
C GLY A 20 -7.71 -11.65 8.25
N GLY A 21 -7.86 -10.35 8.01
CA GLY A 21 -8.31 -9.38 9.02
C GLY A 21 -9.80 -9.44 9.30
N CYS A 22 -10.23 -8.78 10.39
CA CYS A 22 -11.64 -8.62 10.78
C CYS A 22 -12.33 -7.39 10.16
N ASN A 23 -11.75 -6.82 9.11
CA ASN A 23 -12.17 -5.59 8.43
C ASN A 23 -12.02 -4.28 9.21
N GLY A 24 -11.63 -4.32 10.50
CA GLY A 24 -11.38 -3.10 11.29
C GLY A 24 -10.32 -2.19 10.66
N CYS A 25 -9.11 -2.72 10.44
CA CYS A 25 -8.03 -1.96 9.80
C CYS A 25 -8.36 -1.55 8.36
N ASP A 26 -9.18 -2.33 7.63
CA ASP A 26 -9.57 -2.00 6.26
C ASP A 26 -10.48 -0.76 6.23
N ILE A 27 -11.42 -0.67 7.18
CA ILE A 27 -12.26 0.51 7.37
C ILE A 27 -11.41 1.72 7.72
N GLU A 28 -10.38 1.56 8.56
CA GLU A 28 -9.46 2.65 8.91
C GLU A 28 -8.65 3.11 7.68
N VAL A 29 -8.13 2.19 6.86
CA VAL A 29 -7.45 2.54 5.61
C VAL A 29 -8.37 3.34 4.70
N LEU A 30 -9.63 2.90 4.52
CA LEU A 30 -10.60 3.66 3.74
C LEU A 30 -10.94 5.00 4.38
N ALA A 31 -11.08 5.07 5.70
CA ALA A 31 -11.35 6.29 6.43
C ALA A 31 -10.25 7.33 6.19
N THR A 32 -8.97 6.93 6.15
CA THR A 32 -7.87 7.87 5.87
C THR A 32 -7.96 8.54 4.50
N LEU A 33 -8.62 7.91 3.52
CA LEU A 33 -8.86 8.45 2.18
C LEU A 33 -10.08 9.38 2.12
N THR A 34 -10.91 9.42 3.17
CA THR A 34 -12.08 10.30 3.22
C THR A 34 -11.70 11.75 3.52
N PRO A 35 -12.54 12.74 3.17
CA PRO A 35 -12.21 14.16 3.34
C PRO A 35 -11.87 14.61 4.77
N ARG A 36 -12.24 13.82 5.79
CA ARG A 36 -11.93 14.14 7.18
C ARG A 36 -10.42 14.03 7.47
N TYR A 37 -9.77 13.04 6.88
CA TYR A 37 -8.35 12.75 7.10
C TYR A 37 -7.49 13.09 5.87
N ASP A 38 -8.09 13.02 4.68
CA ASP A 38 -7.57 13.54 3.40
C ASP A 38 -6.10 13.16 3.14
N LEU A 39 -5.83 11.85 3.13
CA LEU A 39 -4.50 11.33 2.88
C LEU A 39 -3.99 11.71 1.46
N GLU A 40 -4.89 11.95 0.50
CA GLU A 40 -4.55 12.34 -0.87
C GLU A 40 -3.78 13.67 -0.93
N ARG A 41 -3.99 14.57 0.04
CA ARG A 41 -3.24 15.84 0.16
C ARG A 41 -1.73 15.64 0.27
N PHE A 42 -1.29 14.50 0.77
CA PHE A 42 0.13 14.16 0.90
C PHE A 42 0.69 13.44 -0.33
N GLY A 43 -0.12 13.28 -1.38
CA GLY A 43 0.23 12.59 -2.63
C GLY A 43 -0.02 11.08 -2.59
N CYS A 44 -0.66 10.58 -1.54
CA CYS A 44 -1.01 9.16 -1.42
C CYS A 44 -2.22 8.83 -2.28
N LEU A 45 -2.12 7.80 -3.13
CA LEU A 45 -3.25 7.34 -3.95
C LEU A 45 -3.41 5.83 -3.85
N LEU A 46 -4.63 5.38 -3.57
CA LEU A 46 -4.94 3.95 -3.59
C LEU A 46 -5.08 3.43 -5.04
N LYS A 47 -4.31 2.40 -5.39
CA LYS A 47 -4.35 1.74 -6.69
C LYS A 47 -4.91 0.33 -6.58
N GLY A 48 -5.64 -0.08 -7.61
CA GLY A 48 -6.20 -1.44 -7.72
C GLY A 48 -5.25 -2.47 -8.34
N SER A 49 -4.12 -2.04 -8.92
CA SER A 49 -3.14 -2.93 -9.54
C SER A 49 -1.79 -2.83 -8.84
N PRO A 50 -1.15 -3.96 -8.47
CA PRO A 50 0.17 -3.96 -7.85
C PRO A 50 1.24 -3.35 -8.75
N ARG A 51 1.10 -3.44 -10.07
CA ARG A 51 2.07 -2.90 -11.04
C ARG A 51 2.17 -1.38 -11.03
N HIS A 52 1.20 -0.69 -10.41
CA HIS A 52 1.19 0.76 -10.27
C HIS A 52 1.46 1.21 -8.83
N ALA A 53 1.65 0.31 -7.87
CA ALA A 53 1.80 0.70 -6.47
C ALA A 53 3.28 0.69 -6.06
N ASP A 54 3.65 1.66 -5.22
CA ASP A 54 4.99 1.77 -4.63
C ASP A 54 5.04 1.16 -3.22
N VAL A 55 3.89 1.17 -2.52
CA VAL A 55 3.75 0.73 -1.12
C VAL A 55 2.61 -0.25 -0.99
N MET A 56 2.84 -1.38 -0.32
CA MET A 56 1.80 -2.34 0.03
C MET A 56 1.39 -2.19 1.49
N VAL A 57 0.12 -1.90 1.73
CA VAL A 57 -0.50 -1.82 3.07
C VAL A 57 -1.19 -3.15 3.34
N VAL A 58 -0.56 -3.98 4.17
CA VAL A 58 -1.06 -5.32 4.52
C VAL A 58 -1.84 -5.24 5.83
N THR A 59 -3.06 -5.78 5.84
CA THR A 59 -3.93 -5.77 7.03
C THR A 59 -4.27 -7.18 7.53
N GLY A 60 -4.36 -7.31 8.84
CA GLY A 60 -4.70 -8.56 9.52
C GLY A 60 -3.53 -9.55 9.65
N PRO A 61 -3.75 -10.68 10.33
CA PRO A 61 -2.76 -11.74 10.39
C PRO A 61 -2.57 -12.38 9.02
N VAL A 62 -1.34 -12.81 8.70
CA VAL A 62 -1.08 -13.55 7.46
C VAL A 62 -1.53 -14.99 7.64
N THR A 63 -2.72 -15.32 7.14
CA THR A 63 -3.24 -16.69 7.17
C THR A 63 -2.45 -17.60 6.23
N ARG A 64 -2.39 -18.90 6.57
CA ARG A 64 -1.66 -19.90 5.77
C ARG A 64 -2.16 -19.97 4.34
N GLN A 65 -3.48 -19.78 4.12
CA GLN A 65 -4.11 -19.81 2.81
C GLN A 65 -3.74 -18.60 1.93
N VAL A 66 -3.43 -17.45 2.53
CA VAL A 66 -3.19 -16.20 1.80
C VAL A 66 -1.71 -15.89 1.62
N ARG A 67 -0.82 -16.48 2.43
CA ARG A 67 0.65 -16.29 2.38
C ARG A 67 1.21 -16.28 0.95
N ASP A 68 0.97 -17.32 0.16
CA ASP A 68 1.55 -17.43 -1.18
C ASP A 68 0.88 -16.48 -2.20
N ARG A 69 -0.32 -15.97 -1.90
CA ARG A 69 -0.96 -14.92 -2.71
C ARG A 69 -0.32 -13.57 -2.41
N LEU A 70 -0.08 -13.27 -1.14
CA LEU A 70 0.60 -12.04 -0.71
C LEU A 70 1.96 -11.90 -1.38
N ILE A 71 2.80 -12.94 -1.31
CA ILE A 71 4.14 -12.94 -1.92
C ILE A 71 4.05 -12.69 -3.43
N ARG A 72 3.17 -13.40 -4.15
CA ARG A 72 2.99 -13.23 -5.60
C ARG A 72 2.53 -11.83 -6.00
N VAL A 73 1.67 -11.19 -5.20
CA VAL A 73 1.22 -9.83 -5.48
C VAL A 73 2.35 -8.83 -5.22
N TYR A 74 3.11 -9.04 -4.15
CA TYR A 74 4.29 -8.22 -3.83
C TYR A 74 5.36 -8.29 -4.93
N GLU A 75 5.66 -9.49 -5.44
CA GLU A 75 6.61 -9.70 -6.55
C GLU A 75 6.19 -9.03 -7.87
N GLN A 76 4.90 -8.68 -8.02
CA GLN A 76 4.40 -7.97 -9.19
C GLN A 76 4.53 -6.45 -9.08
N MET A 77 4.92 -5.92 -7.91
CA MET A 77 5.12 -4.49 -7.71
C MET A 77 6.43 -4.03 -8.34
N PRO A 78 6.47 -2.85 -8.98
CA PRO A 78 7.69 -2.29 -9.54
C PRO A 78 8.70 -1.95 -8.44
N GLU A 79 9.99 -2.11 -8.74
CA GLU A 79 11.04 -1.55 -7.91
C GLU A 79 11.13 -0.03 -8.11
N PRO A 80 11.37 0.75 -7.03
CA PRO A 80 11.81 0.28 -5.71
C PRO A 80 10.64 0.27 -4.73
N ASN A 81 10.19 -0.93 -4.35
CA ASN A 81 9.19 -1.13 -3.31
C ASN A 81 9.84 -0.91 -1.93
N THR A 82 9.05 -0.49 -0.95
CA THR A 82 9.55 0.07 0.33
C THR A 82 10.36 -0.88 1.23
N PHE A 83 10.58 -2.13 0.83
CA PHE A 83 11.41 -3.09 1.57
C PHE A 83 12.71 -3.48 0.86
N GLY A 84 13.11 -2.75 -0.20
CA GLY A 84 14.34 -2.98 -0.97
C GLY A 84 15.49 -1.99 -0.69
N THR A 85 15.68 -1.56 0.55
CA THR A 85 16.92 -0.93 1.07
C THR A 85 17.19 -1.38 2.49
#